data_AF-A0A0Q6GQI0-F1
#
_entry.id   AF-A0A0Q6GQI0-F1
#
_cell.length_a   1.000
_cell.length_b   1.000
_cell.length_c   1.000
_cell.angle_alpha   90.00
_cell.angle_beta   90.00
_cell.angle_gamma   90.00
#
_symmetry.space_group_name_H-M   'P 1'
#
loop_
_entity.id
_entity.type
_entity.pdbx_description
1 polymer ?
#
loop_
_entity_poly.entity_id
_entity_poly.type
_entity_poly.pdbx_seq_one_letter_code
_entity_poly.pdbx_strand_id
1 'polypeptide(L)' 'MPAKFQVVALSSNDPDGMDRHNEPQLAYPDALKTAQSLKFQGKAFRVFIDGEHSEEEIRSFRNLGGLM' A
#
# COMPACT_ATOMS: atom_id res chain seq x y z
N MET A 1 -10.61 -0.04 -15.95
CA MET A 1 -10.81 -1.04 -14.88
C MET A 1 -10.56 -0.33 -13.55
N PRO A 2 -11.21 -0.70 -12.44
CA PRO A 2 -10.95 -0.07 -11.15
C PRO A 2 -9.48 -0.27 -10.75
N ALA A 3 -8.86 0.76 -10.16
CA ALA A 3 -7.50 0.64 -9.64
C ALA A 3 -7.39 -0.49 -8.62
N LYS A 4 -6.29 -1.22 -8.74
CA LYS A 4 -5.88 -2.23 -7.78
C LYS A 4 -4.68 -1.71 -7.01
N PHE A 5 -4.72 -1.93 -5.71
CA PHE A 5 -3.74 -1.43 -4.76
C PHE A 5 -3.07 -2.61 -4.10
N GLN A 6 -1.75 -2.63 -4.15
CA GLN A 6 -0.95 -3.64 -3.49
C GLN A 6 -0.14 -2.95 -2.40
N VAL A 7 -0.48 -3.24 -1.16
CA VAL A 7 0.25 -2.72 0.01
C VAL A 7 1.28 -3.76 0.37
N VAL A 8 2.54 -3.36 0.47
CA VAL A 8 3.67 -4.22 0.80
C VAL A 8 4.33 -3.68 2.05
N ALA A 9 4.38 -4.49 3.11
CA ALA A 9 5.07 -4.12 4.34
C ALA A 9 6.59 -4.09 4.13
N LEU A 10 7.23 -2.98 4.48
CA LEU A 10 8.69 -2.89 4.48
C LEU A 10 9.22 -3.63 5.70
N SER A 11 10.26 -4.42 5.47
CA SER A 11 10.92 -5.19 6.53
C SER A 11 12.41 -5.20 6.28
N SER A 12 13.21 -5.59 7.28
CA SER A 12 14.67 -5.64 7.12
C SER A 12 15.14 -6.54 5.97
N ASN A 13 14.31 -7.53 5.57
CA ASN A 13 14.59 -8.43 4.45
C ASN A 13 14.09 -7.87 3.11
N ASP A 14 13.17 -6.92 3.11
CA ASP A 14 12.66 -6.23 1.92
C ASP A 14 12.48 -4.74 2.23
N PRO A 15 13.59 -3.98 2.30
CA PRO A 15 13.57 -2.57 2.71
C PRO A 15 12.89 -1.67 1.65
N ASP A 16 12.87 -2.11 0.39
CA ASP A 16 12.29 -1.38 -0.73
C ASP A 16 10.83 -1.75 -1.02
N GLY A 17 10.31 -2.82 -0.40
CA GLY A 17 8.95 -3.30 -0.65
C GLY A 17 8.80 -3.89 -2.05
N MET A 18 9.87 -4.48 -2.60
CA MET A 18 9.89 -5.00 -3.96
C MET A 18 9.30 -6.41 -4.03
N ASP A 19 9.14 -7.10 -2.90
CA ASP A 19 8.50 -8.42 -2.85
C ASP A 19 6.98 -8.29 -2.98
N ARG A 20 6.55 -8.10 -4.21
CA ARG A 20 5.13 -8.04 -4.60
C ARG A 20 4.50 -9.42 -4.79
N HIS A 21 5.29 -10.48 -4.69
CA HIS A 21 4.88 -11.83 -5.09
C HIS A 21 3.90 -12.47 -4.10
N ASN A 22 3.91 -12.01 -2.84
CA ASN A 22 3.10 -12.56 -1.77
C ASN A 22 1.89 -11.70 -1.38
N GLU A 23 1.88 -10.41 -1.73
CA GLU A 23 0.81 -9.51 -1.30
C GLU A 23 -0.34 -9.47 -2.33
N PRO A 24 -1.61 -9.58 -1.91
CA PRO A 24 -2.74 -9.55 -2.83
C PRO A 24 -2.96 -8.14 -3.41
N GLN A 25 -3.44 -8.09 -4.64
CA GLN A 25 -3.97 -6.85 -5.22
C GLN A 25 -5.39 -6.62 -4.68
N LEU A 26 -5.53 -5.58 -3.86
CA LEU A 26 -6.74 -5.24 -3.13
C LEU A 26 -7.47 -4.07 -3.80
N ALA A 27 -8.77 -3.97 -3.55
CA ALA A 27 -9.50 -2.75 -3.84
C ALA A 27 -9.10 -1.64 -2.85
N TYR A 28 -9.30 -0.37 -3.22
CA TYR A 28 -8.98 0.79 -2.38
C TYR A 28 -9.37 0.66 -0.90
N PRO A 29 -10.63 0.34 -0.53
CA PRO A 29 -11.02 0.28 0.89
C PRO A 29 -10.29 -0.81 1.68
N ASP A 30 -9.99 -1.95 1.06
CA ASP A 30 -9.25 -3.04 1.70
C ASP A 30 -7.76 -2.70 1.82
N ALA A 31 -7.15 -2.16 0.77
CA ALA A 31 -5.78 -1.68 0.81
C ALA A 31 -5.58 -0.61 1.88
N LEU A 32 -6.54 0.31 2.04
CA LEU A 32 -6.47 1.36 3.04
C LEU A 32 -6.54 0.81 4.47
N LYS A 33 -7.35 -0.24 4.72
CA LYS A 33 -7.36 -0.96 6.01
C LYS A 33 -6.02 -1.65 6.29
N THR A 34 -5.42 -2.27 5.27
CA THR A 34 -4.10 -2.89 5.40
C THR A 34 -3.03 -1.86 5.74
N ALA A 35 -2.98 -0.74 5.01
CA ALA A 35 -2.08 0.38 5.27
C ALA A 35 -2.25 0.95 6.70
N GLN A 36 -3.50 1.13 7.16
CA GLN A 36 -3.76 1.55 8.54
C GLN A 36 -3.25 0.54 9.57
N SER A 37 -3.45 -0.74 9.32
CA SER A 37 -2.98 -1.81 10.22
C SER A 37 -1.45 -1.84 10.30
N LEU A 38 -0.75 -1.64 9.18
CA LEU A 38 0.71 -1.55 9.14
C LEU A 38 1.22 -0.31 9.87
N LYS A 39 0.58 0.85 9.66
CA LYS A 39 0.88 2.07 10.42
C LYS A 39 0.68 1.86 11.92
N PHE A 40 -0.41 1.21 12.34
CA PHE A 40 -0.69 0.93 13.75
C PHE A 40 0.34 -0.02 14.37
N GLN A 41 0.89 -0.95 13.58
CA GLN A 41 2.01 -1.80 13.99
C GLN A 41 3.37 -1.09 13.98
N GLY A 42 3.43 0.19 13.60
CA GLY A 42 4.67 0.95 13.45
C GLY A 42 5.54 0.48 12.28
N LYS A 43 4.96 -0.24 11.32
CA LYS A 43 5.67 -0.73 10.13
C LYS A 43 5.51 0.26 8.99
N ALA A 44 6.63 0.56 8.33
CA ALA A 44 6.60 1.26 7.06
C ALA A 44 6.06 0.32 5.97
N PHE A 45 5.43 0.90 4.95
CA PHE A 45 4.84 0.13 3.85
C PHE A 45 4.93 0.93 2.56
N ARG A 46 4.93 0.20 1.45
CA ARG A 46 4.87 0.73 0.10
C ARG A 46 3.54 0.36 -0.55
N VAL A 47 3.02 1.24 -1.39
CA VAL A 47 1.75 1.04 -2.08
C VAL A 47 2.02 1.10 -3.57
N PHE A 48 1.72 0.01 -4.27
CA PHE A 48 1.70 -0.03 -5.72
C PHE A 48 0.28 0.08 -6.22
N ILE A 49 0.10 0.87 -7.27
CA ILE A 49 -1.20 1.13 -7.87
C ILE A 49 -1.14 0.69 -9.32
N ASP A 50 -2.03 -0.23 -9.68
CA ASP A 50 -2.23 -0.69 -11.04
C ASP A 50 -3.60 -0.19 -11.53
N GLY A 51 -3.59 0.69 -12.54
CA GLY A 51 -4.79 1.27 -13.14
C GLY A 51 -5.06 2.73 -12.76
N GLU A 52 -6.25 3.20 -13.19
CA GLU A 52 -6.71 4.57 -12.99
C GLU A 52 -7.13 4.80 -11.54
N HIS A 53 -6.44 5.73 -10.88
CA HIS A 53 -6.63 6.07 -9.48
C HIS A 53 -6.80 7.58 -9.32
N SER A 54 -7.52 7.97 -8.29
CA SER A 54 -7.75 9.36 -7.93
C SER A 54 -6.61 9.89 -7.06
N GLU A 55 -6.32 11.20 -7.17
CA GLU A 55 -5.35 11.87 -6.30
C GLU A 55 -5.73 11.76 -4.81
N GLU A 56 -7.02 11.64 -4.50
CA GLU A 56 -7.52 11.43 -3.14
C GLU A 56 -7.08 10.07 -2.57
N GLU A 57 -7.00 9.03 -3.40
CA GLU A 57 -6.56 7.70 -3.00
C GLU A 57 -5.06 7.74 -2.67
N ILE A 58 -4.25 8.35 -3.55
CA ILE A 58 -2.82 8.60 -3.33
C ILE A 58 -2.60 9.36 -2.02
N ARG A 59 -3.36 10.45 -1.82
CA ARG A 59 -3.21 11.33 -0.66
C ARG A 59 -3.50 10.59 0.64
N SER A 60 -4.48 9.69 0.62
CA SER A 60 -4.81 8.87 1.78
C SER A 60 -3.67 7.93 2.16
N PHE A 61 -3.05 7.25 1.19
CA PHE A 61 -1.88 6.40 1.46
C PHE A 61 -0.67 7.21 1.94
N ARG A 62 -0.39 8.37 1.33
CA ARG A 62 0.69 9.27 1.79
C ARG A 62 0.48 9.78 3.22
N ASN A 63 -0.75 10.12 3.61
CA ASN A 63 -1.06 10.55 4.98
C ASN A 63 -0.88 9.42 6.01
N LEU A 64 -1.01 8.17 5.55
CA LEU A 64 -0.69 6.99 6.36
C LEU A 64 0.82 6.69 6.42
N GLY A 65 1.66 7.43 5.68
CA GLY A 65 3.10 7.22 5.60
C GLY A 65 3.51 6.21 4.51
N GLY A 66 2.61 5.88 3.59
CA GLY A 66 2.88 4.99 2.47
C GLY A 66 3.84 5.62 1.47
N LEU A 67 4.88 4.87 1.11
CA LEU A 67 5.73 5.18 -0.04
C LEU A 67 5.03 4.71 -1.32
N MET A 68 5.27 5.41 -2.43
CA MET A 68 4.72 5.08 -3.76
C MET A 68 5.89 4.72 -4.68
#